data_AF-A0A0Q5D4U0-F1
#
_entry.id   AF-A0A0Q5D4U0-F1
#
_cell.length_a   1.000
_cell.length_b   1.000
_cell.length_c   1.000
_cell.angle_alpha   90.00
_cell.angle_beta   90.00
_cell.angle_gamma   90.00
#
_symmetry.space_group_name_H-M   'P 1'
#
loop_
_entity.id
_entity.type
_entity.pdbx_description
1 polymer ?
#
loop_
_entity_poly.entity_id
_entity_poly.type
_entity_poly.pdbx_seq_one_letter_code
_entity_poly.pdbx_strand_id
1 'polypeptide(L)'
;MGLGGDGSIKFEAGFGTIGEFFKCLAYHLKRLDYHKIGDIIEADAYELYCKVKYLIISTGSRVEDFVNKSVDSIAYEFQNAAEKIDAAIKSGTEAGQEFLQRIRRELENETASWLSYAPPEVSAQIARQIAAAGSSINPSMRADAPMLMAKLLEAPQTINHLNTIAERMTPVMGDKQDAAAGFASINSCMQGTQYEGRLRNAEQRLAQAEPLLSQPFLWNSSPEFITAKHAIEHAMYA
;
A
#
# COMPACT_ATOMS: atom_id res chain seq x y z
N MET A 1 9.96 -12.27 -38.91
CA MET A 1 9.13 -13.41 -38.47
C MET A 1 9.42 -13.58 -36.98
N GLY A 2 8.61 -13.11 -36.02
CA GLY A 2 7.16 -13.14 -35.96
C GLY A 2 6.72 -14.38 -35.18
N LEU A 3 6.95 -14.40 -33.87
CA LEU A 3 6.36 -15.36 -32.93
C LEU A 3 5.95 -14.60 -31.66
N GLY A 4 4.95 -13.73 -31.82
CA GLY A 4 4.07 -13.36 -30.72
C GLY A 4 3.17 -14.57 -30.48
N GLY A 5 3.49 -15.33 -29.44
CA GLY A 5 2.60 -16.36 -28.93
C GLY A 5 1.67 -15.71 -27.92
N ASP A 6 0.44 -15.40 -28.35
CA ASP A 6 -0.68 -15.20 -27.43
C ASP A 6 -1.00 -16.54 -26.78
N GLY A 7 -0.28 -16.84 -25.71
CA GLY A 7 -0.50 -18.02 -24.88
C GLY A 7 -1.39 -17.65 -23.71
N SER A 8 -2.69 -17.93 -23.79
CA SER A 8 -3.54 -17.91 -22.59
C SER A 8 -3.17 -19.13 -21.74
N ILE A 9 -2.32 -18.94 -20.74
CA ILE A 9 -2.03 -19.99 -19.76
C ILE A 9 -3.23 -20.07 -18.81
N LYS A 10 -4.13 -21.03 -19.05
CA LYS A 10 -5.16 -21.40 -18.07
C LYS A 10 -4.52 -22.31 -17.01
N PHE A 11 -4.01 -21.71 -15.94
CA PHE A 11 -3.74 -22.43 -14.69
C PHE A 11 -5.03 -22.49 -13.87
N GLU A 12 -5.41 -23.67 -13.38
CA GLU A 12 -6.15 -23.75 -12.12
C GLU A 12 -5.19 -23.31 -11.01
N ALA A 13 -5.05 -21.99 -10.85
CA ALA A 13 -4.25 -21.42 -9.80
C ALA A 13 -4.99 -21.67 -8.47
N GLY A 14 -4.50 -22.64 -7.70
CA GLY A 14 -4.92 -22.79 -6.31
C GLY A 14 -4.70 -21.49 -5.53
N PHE A 15 -5.44 -21.28 -4.46
CA PHE A 15 -5.44 -20.02 -3.70
C PHE A 15 -4.05 -19.58 -3.19
N GLY A 16 -3.18 -20.55 -2.88
CA GLY A 16 -1.77 -20.28 -2.58
C GLY A 16 -1.01 -19.65 -3.75
N THR A 17 -1.25 -20.13 -4.98
CA THR A 17 -0.61 -19.64 -6.21
C THR A 17 -1.02 -18.21 -6.54
N ILE A 18 -2.27 -17.81 -6.25
CA ILE A 18 -2.71 -16.43 -6.43
C ILE A 18 -2.04 -15.53 -5.39
N GLY A 19 -1.98 -15.93 -4.12
CA GLY A 19 -1.24 -15.19 -3.09
C GLY A 19 0.24 -15.01 -3.45
N GLU A 20 0.89 -16.06 -3.94
CA GLU A 20 2.27 -15.99 -4.44
C GLU A 20 2.42 -15.12 -5.70
N PHE A 21 1.44 -15.10 -6.60
CA PHE A 21 1.41 -14.15 -7.72
C PHE A 21 1.34 -12.70 -7.23
N PHE A 22 0.50 -12.39 -6.24
CA PHE A 22 0.41 -11.03 -5.70
C PHE A 22 1.70 -10.58 -5.02
N LYS A 23 2.38 -11.49 -4.31
CA LYS A 23 3.71 -11.25 -3.71
C LYS A 23 4.79 -11.09 -4.78
N CYS A 24 4.79 -11.96 -5.78
CA CYS A 24 5.70 -11.93 -6.92
C CYS A 24 5.55 -10.63 -7.72
N LEU A 25 4.32 -10.23 -8.04
CA LEU A 25 4.04 -8.95 -8.70
C LEU A 25 4.55 -7.80 -7.85
N ALA A 26 4.20 -7.70 -6.56
CA ALA A 26 4.70 -6.64 -5.69
C ALA A 26 6.23 -6.60 -5.59
N TYR A 27 6.88 -7.77 -5.57
CA TYR A 27 8.33 -7.90 -5.60
C TYR A 27 8.92 -7.41 -6.93
N HIS A 28 8.31 -7.73 -8.06
CA HIS A 28 8.72 -7.19 -9.37
C HIS A 28 8.48 -5.69 -9.48
N LEU A 29 7.33 -5.17 -9.03
CA LEU A 29 7.01 -3.75 -9.00
C LEU A 29 8.00 -2.95 -8.11
N LYS A 30 8.61 -3.58 -7.09
CA LYS A 30 9.71 -3.00 -6.29
C LYS A 30 11.04 -2.92 -7.07
N ARG A 31 11.31 -3.87 -7.97
CA ARG A 31 12.53 -3.91 -8.80
C ARG A 31 12.45 -2.99 -10.00
N LEU A 32 11.24 -2.65 -10.40
CA LEU A 32 10.97 -1.77 -11.52
C LEU A 32 10.92 -0.34 -11.01
N ASP A 33 11.50 0.56 -11.78
CA ASP A 33 11.08 1.95 -11.71
C ASP A 33 9.54 1.95 -11.85
N TYR A 34 8.80 2.54 -10.90
CA TYR A 34 7.33 2.59 -10.97
C TYR A 34 6.85 3.21 -12.30
N HIS A 35 7.68 4.02 -12.95
CA HIS A 35 7.43 4.56 -14.29
C HIS A 35 7.47 3.51 -15.42
N LYS A 36 8.06 2.34 -15.18
CA LYS A 36 8.18 1.20 -16.11
C LYS A 36 7.17 0.08 -15.85
N ILE A 37 6.24 0.28 -14.91
CA ILE A 37 5.16 -0.67 -14.63
C ILE A 37 4.33 -0.94 -15.88
N GLY A 38 4.06 0.09 -16.69
CA GLY A 38 3.35 -0.04 -17.95
C GLY A 38 4.03 -0.93 -18.99
N ASP A 39 5.34 -1.20 -18.85
CA ASP A 39 6.06 -2.11 -19.73
C ASP A 39 5.82 -3.60 -19.37
N ILE A 40 5.22 -3.87 -18.20
CA ILE A 40 5.13 -5.21 -17.60
C ILE A 40 3.70 -5.60 -17.23
N ILE A 41 2.85 -4.64 -16.91
CA ILE A 41 1.43 -4.85 -16.66
C ILE A 41 0.64 -3.72 -17.32
N GLU A 42 -0.42 -4.07 -18.04
CA GLU A 42 -1.34 -3.10 -18.60
C GLU A 42 -1.99 -2.27 -17.49
N ALA A 43 -2.28 -0.99 -17.78
CA ALA A 43 -2.80 -0.04 -16.79
C ALA A 43 -4.07 -0.54 -16.09
N ASP A 44 -5.01 -1.13 -16.84
CA ASP A 44 -6.27 -1.65 -16.31
C ASP A 44 -6.05 -2.85 -15.38
N ALA A 45 -5.09 -3.72 -15.71
CA ALA A 45 -4.72 -4.86 -14.87
C ALA A 45 -4.03 -4.40 -13.58
N TYR A 46 -3.20 -3.35 -13.65
CA TYR A 46 -2.57 -2.74 -12.48
C TYR A 46 -3.58 -2.06 -11.56
N GLU A 47 -4.54 -1.33 -12.12
CA GLU A 47 -5.60 -0.69 -11.36
C GLU A 47 -6.49 -1.73 -10.68
N LEU A 48 -6.86 -2.80 -11.39
CA LEU A 48 -7.61 -3.92 -10.82
C LEU A 48 -6.85 -4.58 -9.66
N TYR A 49 -5.55 -4.82 -9.84
CA TYR A 49 -4.68 -5.35 -8.79
C TYR A 49 -4.71 -4.46 -7.53
N CYS A 50 -4.61 -3.14 -7.70
CA CYS A 50 -4.67 -2.20 -6.59
C CYS A 50 -6.02 -2.22 -5.88
N LYS A 51 -7.13 -2.27 -6.63
CA LYS A 51 -8.49 -2.35 -6.07
C LYS A 51 -8.71 -3.61 -5.25
N VAL A 52 -8.32 -4.78 -5.78
CA VAL A 52 -8.42 -6.06 -5.05
C VAL A 52 -7.60 -6.01 -3.77
N LYS A 53 -6.36 -5.53 -3.86
CA LYS A 53 -5.47 -5.45 -2.70
C LYS A 53 -5.98 -4.48 -1.64
N TYR A 54 -6.49 -3.32 -2.04
CA TYR A 54 -7.14 -2.39 -1.12
C TYR A 54 -8.34 -3.02 -0.43
N LEU A 55 -9.19 -3.75 -1.14
CA LEU A 55 -10.35 -4.43 -0.55
C LEU A 55 -9.91 -5.45 0.50
N ILE A 56 -8.93 -6.30 0.19
CA ILE A 56 -8.39 -7.27 1.16
C ILE A 56 -7.93 -6.58 2.45
N ILE A 57 -7.14 -5.49 2.32
CA ILE A 57 -6.59 -4.76 3.47
C ILE A 57 -7.68 -4.03 4.26
N SER A 58 -8.60 -3.35 3.57
CA SER A 58 -9.56 -2.43 4.20
C SER A 58 -10.81 -3.12 4.75
N THR A 59 -11.27 -4.20 4.12
CA THR A 59 -12.50 -4.92 4.51
C THR A 59 -12.21 -6.28 5.16
N GLY A 60 -11.00 -6.82 4.97
CA GLY A 60 -10.68 -8.20 5.34
C GLY A 60 -11.27 -9.24 4.39
N SER A 61 -11.70 -8.84 3.19
CA SER A 61 -12.03 -9.77 2.12
C SER A 61 -10.87 -10.70 1.84
N ARG A 62 -11.18 -11.92 1.41
CA ARG A 62 -10.16 -12.89 1.05
C ARG A 62 -9.94 -12.85 -0.46
N VAL A 63 -8.74 -13.24 -0.91
CA VAL A 63 -8.41 -13.30 -2.35
C VAL A 63 -9.42 -14.16 -3.12
N GLU A 64 -9.95 -15.22 -2.50
CA GLU A 64 -10.90 -16.14 -3.13
C GLU A 64 -12.22 -15.45 -3.52
N ASP A 65 -12.58 -14.35 -2.84
CA ASP A 65 -13.81 -13.61 -3.08
C ASP A 65 -13.82 -12.90 -4.45
N PHE A 66 -12.67 -12.85 -5.14
CA PHE A 66 -12.49 -12.08 -6.38
C PHE A 66 -12.27 -12.94 -7.63
N VAL A 67 -12.01 -14.24 -7.49
CA VAL A 67 -11.53 -15.12 -8.59
C VAL A 67 -12.49 -15.19 -9.78
N ASN A 68 -13.80 -15.02 -9.54
CA ASN A 68 -14.83 -15.10 -10.58
C ASN A 68 -15.60 -13.79 -10.76
N LYS A 69 -15.12 -12.68 -10.18
CA LYS A 69 -15.78 -11.38 -10.31
C LYS A 69 -15.31 -10.68 -11.57
N SER A 70 -16.24 -10.00 -12.25
CA SER A 70 -15.88 -9.11 -13.35
C SER A 70 -15.12 -7.89 -12.83
N VAL A 71 -14.33 -7.28 -13.73
CA VAL A 71 -13.61 -6.03 -13.45
C VAL A 71 -14.56 -4.94 -12.93
N ASP A 72 -15.72 -4.79 -13.57
CA ASP A 72 -16.74 -3.80 -13.18
C ASP A 72 -17.31 -4.08 -11.77
N SER A 73 -17.52 -5.35 -11.42
CA SER A 73 -17.99 -5.73 -10.08
C SER A 73 -16.97 -5.36 -9.02
N ILE A 74 -15.68 -5.61 -9.28
CA ILE A 74 -14.58 -5.28 -8.37
C ILE A 74 -14.44 -3.75 -8.24
N ALA A 75 -14.56 -3.02 -9.35
CA ALA A 75 -14.53 -1.56 -9.34
C ALA A 75 -15.67 -0.97 -8.50
N TYR A 76 -16.88 -1.49 -8.65
CA TYR A 76 -18.03 -1.08 -7.85
C TYR A 76 -17.85 -1.40 -6.36
N GLU A 77 -17.36 -2.60 -6.02
CA GLU A 77 -17.08 -2.98 -4.64
C GLU A 77 -16.02 -2.09 -3.99
N PHE A 78 -14.94 -1.79 -4.74
CA PHE A 78 -13.91 -0.86 -4.31
C PHE A 78 -14.49 0.52 -3.99
N GLN A 79 -15.26 1.11 -4.93
CA GLN A 79 -15.84 2.44 -4.75
C GLN A 79 -16.76 2.47 -3.54
N ASN A 80 -17.66 1.49 -3.42
CA ASN A 80 -18.58 1.38 -2.29
C ASN A 80 -17.85 1.22 -0.95
N ALA A 81 -16.78 0.42 -0.91
CA ALA A 81 -15.99 0.25 0.30
C ALA A 81 -15.26 1.54 0.70
N ALA A 82 -14.60 2.20 -0.26
CA ALA A 82 -13.90 3.46 -0.01
C ALA A 82 -14.86 4.56 0.49
N GLU A 83 -16.01 4.74 -0.16
CA GLU A 83 -17.01 5.73 0.22
C GLU A 83 -17.61 5.45 1.61
N LYS A 84 -17.90 4.18 1.93
CA LYS A 84 -18.41 3.79 3.25
C LYS A 84 -17.41 4.04 4.36
N ILE A 85 -16.13 3.72 4.12
CA ILE A 85 -15.05 3.97 5.09
C ILE A 85 -14.90 5.48 5.32
N ASP A 86 -14.87 6.27 4.26
CA ASP A 86 -14.78 7.73 4.36
C ASP A 86 -15.96 8.33 5.12
N ALA A 87 -17.18 7.88 4.82
CA ALA A 87 -18.38 8.30 5.52
C ALA A 87 -18.34 7.91 7.01
N ALA A 88 -17.87 6.70 7.32
CA ALA A 88 -17.75 6.20 8.69
C ALA A 88 -16.70 6.99 9.50
N ILE A 89 -15.54 7.30 8.91
CA ILE A 89 -14.49 8.13 9.52
C ILE A 89 -15.01 9.53 9.80
N LYS A 90 -15.67 10.15 8.81
CA LYS A 90 -16.26 11.49 8.93
C LYS A 90 -17.33 11.55 10.01
N SER A 91 -18.16 10.51 10.10
CA SER A 91 -19.26 10.42 11.06
C SER A 91 -18.81 9.88 12.42
N GLY A 92 -17.57 9.42 12.54
CA GLY A 92 -16.99 8.90 13.77
C GLY A 92 -17.59 7.58 14.25
N THR A 93 -18.14 6.76 13.35
CA THR A 93 -18.86 5.51 13.68
C THR A 93 -17.92 4.33 13.91
N GLU A 94 -18.43 3.25 14.52
CA GLU A 94 -17.68 2.02 14.80
C GLU A 94 -17.00 1.43 13.55
N ALA A 95 -17.65 1.47 12.39
CA ALA A 95 -17.07 0.99 11.13
C ALA A 95 -15.75 1.69 10.76
N GLY A 96 -15.59 2.98 11.10
CA GLY A 96 -14.33 3.69 10.91
C GLY A 96 -13.23 3.21 11.88
N GLN A 97 -13.60 2.84 13.10
CA GLN A 97 -12.66 2.29 14.08
C GLN A 97 -12.24 0.87 13.67
N GLU A 98 -13.18 0.05 13.21
CA GLU A 98 -12.90 -1.27 12.67
C GLU A 98 -11.89 -1.21 11.52
N PHE A 99 -12.06 -0.25 10.60
CA PHE A 99 -11.08 0.00 9.54
C PHE A 99 -9.68 0.29 10.13
N LEU A 100 -9.56 1.26 11.05
CA LEU A 100 -8.25 1.59 11.66
C LEU A 100 -7.64 0.40 12.41
N GLN A 101 -8.45 -0.42 13.08
CA GLN A 101 -7.98 -1.64 13.75
C GLN A 101 -7.51 -2.71 12.77
N ARG A 102 -8.10 -2.81 11.57
CA ARG A 102 -7.59 -3.69 10.50
C ARG A 102 -6.23 -3.19 10.01
N ILE A 103 -6.12 -1.89 9.73
CA ILE A 103 -4.86 -1.27 9.32
C ILE A 103 -3.78 -1.49 10.39
N ARG A 104 -4.12 -1.38 11.68
CA ARG A 104 -3.19 -1.70 12.78
C ARG A 104 -2.62 -3.11 12.66
N ARG A 105 -3.49 -4.12 12.49
CA ARG A 105 -3.06 -5.53 12.37
C ARG A 105 -2.16 -5.75 11.16
N GLU A 106 -2.51 -5.15 10.02
CA GLU A 106 -1.68 -5.22 8.82
C GLU A 106 -0.31 -4.55 9.02
N LEU A 107 -0.24 -3.47 9.78
CA LEU A 107 1.03 -2.84 10.14
C LEU A 107 1.82 -3.67 11.18
N GLU A 108 1.17 -4.35 12.11
CA GLU A 108 1.84 -5.19 13.12
C GLU A 108 2.38 -6.51 12.55
N ASN A 109 1.81 -7.01 11.46
CA ASN A 109 2.26 -8.24 10.79
C ASN A 109 3.54 -8.07 9.96
N GLU A 110 4.04 -6.83 9.81
CA GLU A 110 5.29 -6.39 9.16
C GLU A 110 5.66 -7.00 7.81
N THR A 111 5.93 -8.29 7.72
CA THR A 111 6.38 -9.03 6.53
C THR A 111 5.38 -10.07 6.03
N ALA A 112 4.39 -10.43 6.83
CA ALA A 112 3.31 -11.36 6.49
C ALA A 112 2.01 -10.65 6.05
N SER A 113 2.02 -9.32 6.02
CA SER A 113 0.84 -8.50 5.76
C SER A 113 0.66 -8.18 4.27
N TRP A 114 -0.59 -7.97 3.87
CA TRP A 114 -0.93 -7.52 2.53
C TRP A 114 -0.48 -6.08 2.29
N LEU A 115 -0.44 -5.27 3.35
CA LEU A 115 0.00 -3.88 3.33
C LEU A 115 1.51 -3.75 3.10
N SER A 116 2.32 -4.68 3.62
CA SER A 116 3.78 -4.69 3.45
C SER A 116 4.22 -4.67 1.99
N TYR A 117 3.39 -5.23 1.12
CA TYR A 117 3.67 -5.33 -0.32
C TYR A 117 2.77 -4.42 -1.15
N ALA A 118 2.02 -3.52 -0.53
CA ALA A 118 1.05 -2.67 -1.20
C ALA A 118 1.75 -1.68 -2.17
N PRO A 119 1.26 -1.53 -3.41
CA PRO A 119 1.70 -0.45 -4.28
C PRO A 119 1.38 0.92 -3.69
N PRO A 120 2.02 1.99 -4.21
CA PRO A 120 1.82 3.36 -3.77
C PRO A 120 0.35 3.77 -3.79
N GLU A 121 -0.41 3.36 -4.80
CA GLU A 121 -1.84 3.68 -4.95
C GLU A 121 -2.67 3.16 -3.77
N VAL A 122 -2.37 1.95 -3.30
CA VAL A 122 -3.07 1.32 -2.17
C VAL A 122 -2.63 1.97 -0.86
N SER A 123 -1.31 2.13 -0.67
CA SER A 123 -0.75 2.78 0.51
C SER A 123 -1.21 4.23 0.65
N ALA A 124 -1.35 4.94 -0.47
CA ALA A 124 -1.82 6.33 -0.49
C ALA A 124 -3.31 6.45 -0.14
N GLN A 125 -4.16 5.55 -0.64
CA GLN A 125 -5.57 5.55 -0.26
C GLN A 125 -5.74 5.29 1.24
N ILE A 126 -4.96 4.37 1.79
CA ILE A 126 -4.93 4.08 3.23
C ILE A 126 -4.38 5.28 4.01
N ALA A 127 -3.27 5.89 3.56
CA ALA A 127 -2.70 7.09 4.19
C ALA A 127 -3.71 8.24 4.23
N ARG A 128 -4.45 8.47 3.15
CA ARG A 128 -5.50 9.50 3.06
C ARG A 128 -6.59 9.26 4.11
N GLN A 129 -7.03 8.01 4.26
CA GLN A 129 -8.07 7.64 5.24
C GLN A 129 -7.58 7.75 6.68
N ILE A 130 -6.32 7.35 6.94
CA ILE A 130 -5.69 7.58 8.26
C ILE A 130 -5.61 9.09 8.55
N ALA A 131 -5.17 9.90 7.58
CA ALA A 131 -5.09 11.36 7.76
C ALA A 131 -6.46 11.98 8.04
N ALA A 132 -7.51 11.53 7.35
CA ALA A 132 -8.89 11.94 7.62
C ALA A 132 -9.34 11.52 9.03
N ALA A 133 -8.96 10.33 9.49
CA ALA A 133 -9.23 9.87 10.85
C ALA A 133 -8.52 10.74 11.92
N GLY A 134 -7.34 11.27 11.62
CA GLY A 134 -6.65 12.28 12.44
C GLY A 134 -7.43 13.58 12.64
N SER A 135 -8.43 13.84 11.80
CA SER A 135 -9.35 14.98 11.92
C SER A 135 -10.78 14.56 12.35
N SER A 136 -11.00 13.28 12.66
CA SER A 136 -12.34 12.77 13.02
C SER A 136 -12.85 13.40 14.33
N ILE A 137 -14.18 13.51 14.45
CA ILE A 137 -14.85 13.90 15.68
C ILE A 137 -14.74 12.82 16.77
N ASN A 138 -14.47 11.57 16.40
CA ASN A 138 -14.29 10.46 17.33
C ASN A 138 -12.89 10.54 17.99
N PRO A 139 -12.79 10.70 19.33
CA PRO A 139 -11.50 10.88 20.00
C PRO A 139 -10.56 9.68 19.87
N SER A 140 -11.10 8.46 19.83
CA SER A 140 -10.28 7.24 19.71
C SER A 140 -9.67 7.12 18.31
N MET A 141 -10.43 7.41 17.24
CA MET A 141 -9.87 7.45 15.88
C MET A 141 -8.77 8.51 15.78
N ARG A 142 -9.03 9.70 16.34
CA ARG A 142 -8.08 10.82 16.35
C ARG A 142 -6.78 10.46 17.07
N ALA A 143 -6.87 9.71 18.16
CA ALA A 143 -5.71 9.26 18.93
C ALA A 143 -4.91 8.15 18.21
N ASP A 144 -5.60 7.26 17.49
CA ASP A 144 -4.96 6.13 16.79
C ASP A 144 -4.28 6.55 15.49
N ALA A 145 -4.87 7.47 14.74
CA ALA A 145 -4.41 7.88 13.42
C ALA A 145 -2.92 8.32 13.34
N PRO A 146 -2.39 9.18 14.24
CA PRO A 146 -0.98 9.56 14.22
C PRO A 146 -0.01 8.38 14.32
N MET A 147 -0.34 7.40 15.16
CA MET A 147 0.48 6.20 15.36
C MET A 147 0.45 5.28 14.14
N LEU A 148 -0.73 5.11 13.52
CA LEU A 148 -0.87 4.34 12.28
C LEU A 148 -0.16 5.01 11.11
N MET A 149 -0.26 6.33 10.99
CA MET A 149 0.47 7.10 9.98
C MET A 149 1.98 6.95 10.17
N ALA A 150 2.47 7.07 11.40
CA ALA A 150 3.88 6.90 11.71
C ALA A 150 4.40 5.51 11.33
N LYS A 151 3.64 4.44 11.64
CA LYS A 151 3.97 3.07 11.22
C LYS A 151 3.91 2.89 9.70
N LEU A 152 2.92 3.47 9.02
CA LEU A 152 2.82 3.39 7.56
C LEU A 152 4.02 4.05 6.88
N LEU A 153 4.58 5.12 7.44
CA LEU A 153 5.81 5.77 6.94
C LEU A 153 7.07 4.90 7.06
N GLU A 154 7.00 3.76 7.74
CA GLU A 154 8.07 2.78 7.82
C GLU A 154 8.04 1.82 6.62
N ALA A 155 6.94 1.78 5.85
CA ALA A 155 6.79 0.91 4.69
C ALA A 155 7.56 1.35 3.43
N PRO A 156 7.63 2.65 3.05
CA PRO A 156 8.31 3.05 1.82
C PRO A 156 9.77 2.58 1.78
N GLN A 157 10.21 2.15 0.60
CA GLN A 157 11.52 1.52 0.38
C GLN A 157 12.53 2.47 -0.28
N THR A 158 12.04 3.52 -0.95
CA THR A 158 12.85 4.57 -1.58
C THR A 158 12.16 5.91 -1.39
N ILE A 159 12.91 7.01 -1.58
CA ILE A 159 12.31 8.36 -1.54
C ILE A 159 11.25 8.55 -2.63
N ASN A 160 11.46 7.97 -3.80
CA ASN A 160 10.48 8.00 -4.89
C ASN A 160 9.20 7.26 -4.51
N HIS A 161 9.30 6.12 -3.82
CA HIS A 161 8.11 5.41 -3.32
C HIS A 161 7.32 6.30 -2.34
N LEU A 162 7.99 6.95 -1.39
CA LEU A 162 7.35 7.87 -0.46
C LEU A 162 6.69 9.06 -1.20
N ASN A 163 7.38 9.66 -2.17
CA ASN A 163 6.85 10.75 -2.99
C ASN A 163 5.60 10.31 -3.77
N THR A 164 5.66 9.15 -4.43
CA THR A 164 4.51 8.61 -5.17
C THR A 164 3.33 8.37 -4.22
N ILE A 165 3.55 7.84 -3.01
CA ILE A 165 2.46 7.72 -2.03
C ILE A 165 1.82 9.08 -1.76
N ALA A 166 2.62 10.12 -1.50
CA ALA A 166 2.10 11.47 -1.24
C ALA A 166 1.34 12.06 -2.45
N GLU A 167 1.86 11.90 -3.67
CA GLU A 167 1.19 12.31 -4.91
C GLU A 167 -0.13 11.57 -5.13
N ARG A 168 -0.23 10.31 -4.70
CA ARG A 168 -1.41 9.45 -4.90
C ARG A 168 -2.45 9.55 -3.78
N MET A 169 -2.26 10.41 -2.78
CA MET A 169 -3.21 10.58 -1.66
C MET A 169 -4.47 11.36 -2.08
N THR A 170 -5.18 10.86 -3.08
CA THR A 170 -6.37 11.44 -3.71
C THR A 170 -7.62 10.60 -3.40
N PRO A 171 -8.84 11.18 -3.45
CA PRO A 171 -10.07 10.40 -3.24
C PRO A 171 -10.27 9.29 -4.28
N VAL A 172 -9.82 9.54 -5.51
CA VAL A 172 -9.89 8.62 -6.64
C VAL A 172 -8.55 7.90 -6.79
N MET A 173 -8.57 6.57 -6.81
CA MET A 173 -7.37 5.76 -7.04
C MET A 173 -6.88 5.94 -8.48
N GLY A 174 -5.58 6.20 -8.65
CA GLY A 174 -4.98 6.46 -9.97
C GLY A 174 -4.84 7.94 -10.33
N ASP A 175 -5.48 8.84 -9.56
CA ASP A 175 -5.26 10.29 -9.68
C ASP A 175 -3.92 10.72 -9.06
N LYS A 176 -3.53 11.97 -9.31
CA LYS A 176 -2.35 12.61 -8.71
C LYS A 176 -2.68 13.99 -8.18
N GLN A 177 -2.03 14.34 -7.09
CA GLN A 177 -1.89 15.70 -6.58
C GLN A 177 -0.40 16.06 -6.43
N ASP A 178 -0.13 17.30 -6.04
CA ASP A 178 1.21 17.70 -5.62
C ASP A 178 1.65 16.90 -4.37
N ALA A 179 2.85 16.31 -4.42
CA ALA A 179 3.44 15.60 -3.29
C ALA A 179 3.46 16.44 -2.01
N ALA A 180 3.67 17.75 -2.12
CA ALA A 180 3.64 18.68 -0.99
C ALA A 180 2.27 18.70 -0.28
N ALA A 181 1.16 18.55 -1.01
CA ALA A 181 -0.17 18.46 -0.42
C ALA A 181 -0.38 17.14 0.35
N GLY A 182 0.13 16.03 -0.20
CA GLY A 182 0.16 14.74 0.51
C GLY A 182 0.99 14.81 1.79
N PHE A 183 2.20 15.36 1.72
CA PHE A 183 3.06 15.55 2.89
C PHE A 183 2.48 16.50 3.94
N ALA A 184 1.79 17.57 3.51
CA ALA A 184 1.06 18.44 4.42
C ALA A 184 -0.02 17.68 5.18
N SER A 185 -0.77 16.79 4.51
CA SER A 185 -1.80 15.95 5.13
C SER A 185 -1.20 14.95 6.13
N ILE A 186 -0.10 14.31 5.77
CA ILE A 186 0.66 13.41 6.65
C ILE A 186 1.16 14.15 7.90
N ASN A 187 1.78 15.32 7.73
CA ASN A 187 2.29 16.12 8.84
C ASN A 187 1.16 16.63 9.75
N SER A 188 0.06 17.12 9.16
CA SER A 188 -1.10 17.58 9.93
C SER A 188 -1.69 16.46 10.80
N CYS A 189 -1.65 15.21 10.33
CA CYS A 189 -2.11 14.06 11.10
C CYS A 189 -1.25 13.78 12.35
N MET A 190 0.04 14.15 12.35
CA MET A 190 0.98 13.83 13.43
C MET A 190 1.38 15.04 14.27
N GLN A 191 1.03 16.25 13.85
CA GLN A 191 1.38 17.50 14.53
C GLN A 191 0.88 17.53 15.98
N GLY A 192 1.72 17.96 16.92
CA GLY A 192 1.36 18.04 18.34
C GLY A 192 1.25 16.69 19.03
N THR A 193 1.75 15.62 18.41
CA THR A 193 1.80 14.26 19.00
C THR A 193 3.24 13.80 19.16
N GLN A 194 3.47 12.70 19.89
CA GLN A 194 4.80 12.09 20.01
C GLN A 194 5.38 11.56 18.68
N TYR A 195 4.56 11.51 17.62
CA TYR A 195 4.96 11.08 16.28
C TYR A 195 5.33 12.25 15.37
N GLU A 196 5.30 13.49 15.89
CA GLU A 196 5.79 14.65 15.17
C GLU A 196 7.26 14.43 14.74
N GLY A 197 7.56 14.72 13.48
CA GLY A 197 8.89 14.48 12.89
C GLY A 197 9.14 13.08 12.33
N ARG A 198 8.20 12.12 12.45
CA ARG A 198 8.34 10.78 11.85
C ARG A 198 8.50 10.80 10.33
N LEU A 199 7.82 11.71 9.63
CA LEU A 199 8.00 11.92 8.19
C LEU A 199 9.45 12.30 7.87
N ARG A 200 9.99 13.32 8.54
CA ARG A 200 11.39 13.76 8.37
C ARG A 200 12.38 12.63 8.63
N ASN A 201 12.13 11.82 9.66
CA ASN A 201 12.98 10.67 9.96
C ASN A 201 12.92 9.61 8.84
N ALA A 202 11.74 9.35 8.27
CA ALA A 202 11.60 8.46 7.12
C ALA A 202 12.33 9.01 5.89
N GLU A 203 12.16 10.30 5.57
CA GLU A 203 12.87 10.97 4.47
C GLU A 203 14.40 10.84 4.62
N GLN A 204 14.93 11.09 5.82
CA GLN A 204 16.36 10.98 6.12
C GLN A 204 16.89 9.56 5.93
N ARG A 205 16.15 8.54 6.39
CA ARG A 205 16.54 7.13 6.23
C ARG A 205 16.50 6.72 4.76
N LEU A 206 15.46 7.12 4.03
CA LEU A 206 15.30 6.80 2.61
C LEU A 206 16.31 7.52 1.71
N ALA A 207 16.76 8.73 2.09
CA ALA A 207 17.82 9.44 1.39
C ALA A 207 19.19 8.74 1.50
N GLN A 208 19.40 7.95 2.55
CA GLN A 208 20.62 7.17 2.78
C GLN A 208 20.51 5.73 2.29
N ALA A 209 19.31 5.30 1.89
CA ALA A 209 19.04 3.92 1.51
C ALA A 209 19.46 3.66 0.07
N GLU A 210 20.10 2.51 -0.14
CA GLU A 210 20.23 1.92 -1.47
C GLU A 210 18.98 1.07 -1.77
N PRO A 211 18.48 1.05 -3.02
CA PRO A 211 17.36 0.20 -3.38
C PRO A 211 17.65 -1.27 -3.03
N LEU A 212 16.78 -1.87 -2.22
CA LEU A 212 16.86 -3.26 -1.78
C LEU A 212 16.56 -4.22 -2.96
N LEU A 213 17.52 -4.34 -3.88
CA LEU A 213 17.49 -5.30 -4.97
C LEU A 213 17.68 -6.71 -4.41
N SER A 214 16.73 -7.58 -4.70
CA SER A 214 16.75 -9.00 -4.32
C SER A 214 16.61 -9.34 -2.82
N GLN A 215 16.21 -8.38 -1.98
CA GLN A 215 15.95 -8.60 -0.55
C GLN A 215 14.44 -8.53 -0.24
N PRO A 216 13.96 -9.28 0.77
CA PRO A 216 12.59 -9.14 1.27
C PRO A 216 12.30 -7.69 1.70
N PHE A 217 11.01 -7.38 1.83
CA PHE A 217 10.60 -6.07 2.31
C PHE A 217 11.09 -5.88 3.76
N LEU A 218 11.87 -4.83 3.99
CA LEU A 218 12.31 -4.43 5.32
C LEU A 218 11.68 -3.09 5.63
N TRP A 219 11.15 -2.94 6.83
CA TRP A 219 10.65 -1.66 7.28
C TRP A 219 11.83 -0.69 7.37
N ASN A 220 11.66 0.55 6.90
CA ASN A 220 12.75 1.51 6.89
C ASN A 220 13.18 1.96 8.29
N SER A 221 12.40 1.62 9.32
CA SER A 221 12.75 1.76 10.73
C SER A 221 13.66 0.65 11.26
N SER A 222 13.74 -0.49 10.56
CA SER A 222 14.57 -1.63 10.96
C SER A 222 16.07 -1.31 10.81
N PRO A 223 16.92 -1.67 11.79
CA PRO A 223 18.38 -1.48 11.70
C PRO A 223 19.02 -2.09 10.44
N GLU A 224 18.44 -3.18 9.95
CA GLU A 224 18.86 -3.93 8.77
C GLU A 224 18.62 -3.14 7.48
N PHE A 225 17.71 -2.16 7.48
CA PHE A 225 17.34 -1.42 6.27
C PHE A 225 18.50 -0.61 5.68
N ILE A 226 19.27 0.09 6.54
CA ILE A 226 20.40 0.94 6.12
C ILE A 226 21.64 0.09 5.83
N THR A 227 21.75 -1.07 6.49
CA THR A 227 22.93 -1.95 6.39
C THR A 227 22.81 -3.01 5.30
N ALA A 228 21.62 -3.20 4.74
CA ALA A 228 21.36 -4.11 3.62
C ALA A 228 22.08 -3.62 2.34
N LYS A 229 23.35 -4.04 2.22
CA LYS A 229 24.21 -3.81 1.07
C LYS A 229 24.29 -5.10 0.26
N HIS A 230 23.66 -5.08 -0.91
CA HIS A 230 23.71 -6.10 -1.98
C HIS A 230 22.72 -7.28 -1.95
N ALA A 231 22.38 -7.67 -3.18
CA ALA A 231 21.52 -8.77 -3.56
C ALA A 231 22.14 -10.11 -3.13
N ILE A 232 21.50 -10.79 -2.20
CA ILE A 232 21.63 -12.24 -2.10
C ILE A 232 20.48 -12.76 -2.96
N GLU A 233 20.77 -13.46 -4.05
CA GLU A 233 19.76 -14.30 -4.70
C GLU A 233 19.25 -15.28 -3.65
N HIS A 234 18.07 -15.01 -3.10
CA HIS A 234 17.48 -15.89 -2.11
C HIS A 234 16.84 -17.08 -2.81
N ALA A 235 16.96 -18.25 -2.18
CA ALA A 235 16.58 -19.59 -2.64
C ALA A 235 15.07 -19.81 -2.93
N MET A 236 14.27 -18.77 -3.21
CA MET A 236 12.96 -18.97 -3.84
C MET A 236 13.08 -19.45 -5.31
N TYR A 237 14.30 -19.47 -5.86
CA TYR A 237 14.64 -20.02 -7.18
C TYR A 237 15.68 -21.17 -7.12
N ALA A 238 15.87 -21.81 -5.97
CA ALA A 238 16.67 -23.04 -5.86
C ALA A 238 15.78 -24.26 -5.59
#